data_AF-A0A240U4W2-F1
#
_entry.id   AF-A0A240U4W2-F1
#
_cell.length_a   1.000
_cell.length_b   1.000
_cell.length_c   1.000
_cell.angle_alpha   90.00
_cell.angle_beta   90.00
_cell.angle_gamma   90.00
#
_symmetry.space_group_name_H-M   'P 1'
#
loop_
_entity.id
_entity.type
_entity.pdbx_description
1 polymer ?
#
loop_
_entity_poly.entity_id
_entity_poly.type
_entity_poly.pdbx_seq_one_letter_code
_entity_poly.pdbx_strand_id
1 'polypeptide(L)'
;MVFGLPELVVQHTTIFADVLFIYMIDEIENFTSTQQRFLNSLIRYRRGPVSIKIGARLYGIRTNKTLDGAAEEIREGAEYEKVKLDEWLRDHSAGYHTLASQLIVKRLQQGEFIPGTAEKDYPVAKFFEALDTSNHYSAVTMDLVRKYDDRHDERPYFRTLRSHIAEWSGCSDEASAQLAADKIISSIRMREYPLLEKVNVYLLYKAWGTSTVLLEEAKKIGIDAANFLVGGKKTAKSYFEAFDHFKSDFLAQLYRDCDKHRVVYAGLDTLIHLSQGIPRNLLGLLKQIYRRSHFAGERPFQENNKISIASQVDGIRDAAAWFWDDAQPDSHGPEARRAVQALGEFFSGVRFSLKPAECDLGTFTIATTTGTAMAREVLNHAENWSYLVRIQGGGSDRNDVNAVADKYQLSPMLAPRWEVSEHRRGAIALTEELFNAMFDPTSYSRDDLDQLVKNRLKGMQQPYRKQSKADDQQEKLF
;
A
#
# COMPACT_ATOMS: atom_id res chain seq x y z
N MET A 1 -18.13 42.61 15.23
CA MET A 1 -17.52 42.74 13.88
C MET A 1 -17.91 41.59 12.98
N VAL A 2 -17.61 40.32 13.32
CA VAL A 2 -17.90 39.15 12.45
C VAL A 2 -19.41 38.90 12.23
N PHE A 3 -20.26 38.96 13.26
CA PHE A 3 -21.72 38.72 13.08
C PHE A 3 -22.51 39.97 12.68
N GLY A 4 -22.07 41.15 13.14
CA GLY A 4 -22.78 42.40 12.88
C GLY A 4 -22.69 42.90 11.43
N LEU A 5 -21.64 42.53 10.68
CA LEU A 5 -21.53 42.93 9.27
C LEU A 5 -22.63 42.28 8.41
N PRO A 6 -22.84 40.95 8.44
CA PRO A 6 -23.99 40.30 7.81
C PRO A 6 -25.34 40.90 8.21
N GLU A 7 -25.55 41.15 9.51
CA GLU A 7 -26.79 41.76 10.02
C GLU A 7 -27.03 43.15 9.42
N LEU A 8 -26.00 44.00 9.34
CA LEU A 8 -26.09 45.32 8.73
C LEU A 8 -26.38 45.24 7.22
N VAL A 9 -25.74 44.30 6.50
CA VAL A 9 -25.98 44.12 5.06
C VAL A 9 -27.43 43.71 4.80
N VAL A 10 -27.98 42.79 5.60
CA VAL A 10 -29.38 42.36 5.50
C VAL A 10 -30.34 43.52 5.82
N GLN A 11 -30.02 44.35 6.82
CA GLN A 11 -30.84 45.51 7.18
C GLN A 11 -30.93 46.57 6.07
N HIS A 12 -29.86 46.74 5.28
CA HIS A 12 -29.78 47.79 4.26
C HIS A 12 -30.02 47.28 2.83
N THR A 13 -30.10 45.98 2.60
CA THR A 13 -30.29 45.41 1.26
C THR A 13 -31.08 44.11 1.30
N THR A 14 -32.33 44.18 0.86
CA THR A 14 -33.29 43.05 0.86
C THR A 14 -32.87 41.87 -0.02
N ILE A 15 -31.97 42.09 -1.00
CA ILE A 15 -31.42 41.03 -1.87
C ILE A 15 -30.68 39.95 -1.07
N PHE A 16 -30.13 40.30 0.11
CA PHE A 16 -29.38 39.36 0.96
C PHE A 16 -30.20 38.79 2.12
N ALA A 17 -31.51 39.06 2.19
CA ALA A 17 -32.34 38.66 3.34
C ALA A 17 -32.34 37.14 3.60
N ASP A 18 -32.26 36.33 2.54
CA ASP A 18 -32.24 34.86 2.60
C ASP A 18 -30.86 34.25 2.27
N VAL A 19 -29.78 35.03 2.46
CA VAL A 19 -28.41 34.59 2.13
C VAL A 19 -27.65 34.19 3.39
N LEU A 20 -27.02 33.02 3.34
CA LEU A 20 -26.06 32.57 4.36
C LEU A 20 -24.67 33.14 4.05
N PHE A 21 -24.11 33.90 4.98
CA PHE A 21 -22.74 34.41 4.90
C PHE A 21 -21.77 33.37 5.45
N ILE A 22 -20.83 32.92 4.62
CA ILE A 22 -19.86 31.89 4.99
C ILE A 22 -18.49 32.53 5.16
N TYR A 23 -17.94 32.48 6.37
CA TYR A 23 -16.54 32.80 6.64
C TYR A 23 -15.69 31.55 6.41
N MET A 24 -14.77 31.62 5.46
CA MET A 24 -13.81 30.55 5.20
C MET A 24 -12.45 30.94 5.78
N ILE A 25 -11.95 30.16 6.73
CA ILE A 25 -10.67 30.38 7.39
C ILE A 25 -9.82 29.15 7.11
N ASP A 26 -8.67 29.35 6.47
CA ASP A 26 -7.73 28.27 6.15
C ASP A 26 -6.50 28.33 7.06
N GLU A 27 -5.77 27.21 7.14
CA GLU A 27 -4.50 27.06 7.88
C GLU A 27 -4.56 27.48 9.36
N ILE A 28 -5.60 27.11 10.10
CA ILE A 28 -5.70 27.48 11.52
C ILE A 28 -4.65 26.81 12.40
N GLU A 29 -3.87 25.84 11.89
CA GLU A 29 -2.67 25.34 12.56
C GLU A 29 -1.65 26.44 12.88
N ASN A 30 -1.67 27.54 12.11
CA ASN A 30 -0.82 28.71 12.31
C ASN A 30 -1.29 29.59 13.49
N PHE A 31 -2.49 29.36 14.02
CA PHE A 31 -3.02 30.12 15.14
C PHE A 31 -2.44 29.61 16.46
N THR A 32 -2.17 30.54 17.37
CA THR A 32 -1.89 30.22 18.77
C THR A 32 -3.12 29.58 19.43
N SER A 33 -2.91 28.85 20.53
CA SER A 33 -4.02 28.27 21.30
C SER A 33 -5.06 29.34 21.70
N THR A 34 -4.62 30.53 22.12
CA THR A 34 -5.52 31.65 22.45
C THR A 34 -6.34 32.14 21.25
N GLN A 35 -5.74 32.22 20.06
CA GLN A 35 -6.46 32.59 18.83
C GLN A 35 -7.47 31.52 18.41
N GLN A 36 -7.14 30.23 18.54
CA GLN A 36 -8.10 29.15 18.31
C GLN A 36 -9.25 29.20 19.33
N ARG A 37 -8.98 29.51 20.61
CA ARG A 37 -10.04 29.72 21.61
C ARG A 37 -10.98 30.86 21.26
N PHE A 38 -10.46 31.96 20.73
CA PHE A 38 -11.29 33.06 20.21
C PHE A 38 -12.19 32.57 19.07
N LEU A 39 -11.63 31.85 18.10
CA LEU A 39 -12.39 31.28 16.99
C LEU A 39 -13.47 30.29 17.47
N ASN A 40 -13.14 29.40 18.40
CA ASN A 40 -14.10 28.47 19.00
C ASN A 40 -15.25 29.20 19.72
N SER A 41 -14.98 30.34 20.34
CA SER A 41 -16.01 31.18 20.96
C SER A 41 -16.97 31.76 19.91
N LEU A 42 -16.45 32.15 18.74
CA LEU A 42 -17.29 32.58 17.61
C LEU A 42 -18.16 31.43 17.09
N ILE A 43 -17.63 30.21 16.99
CA ILE A 43 -18.40 29.04 16.56
C ILE A 43 -19.53 28.75 17.57
N ARG A 44 -19.22 28.71 18.87
CA ARG A 44 -20.17 28.39 19.94
C ARG A 44 -21.30 29.42 20.03
N TYR A 45 -20.97 30.70 19.98
CA TYR A 45 -21.91 31.79 20.15
C TYR A 45 -22.34 32.42 18.81
N ARG A 46 -22.35 31.60 17.74
CA ARG A 46 -22.77 32.01 16.40
C ARG A 46 -24.18 32.63 16.43
N ARG A 47 -24.35 33.76 15.74
CA ARG A 47 -25.64 34.47 15.61
C ARG A 47 -25.86 34.93 14.17
N GLY A 48 -27.12 35.18 13.84
CA GLY A 48 -27.52 35.65 12.51
C GLY A 48 -27.30 34.63 11.40
N PRO A 49 -27.36 35.06 10.13
CA PRO A 49 -27.25 34.18 8.96
C PRO A 49 -25.78 33.89 8.63
N VAL A 50 -25.00 33.41 9.61
CA VAL A 50 -23.56 33.19 9.47
C VAL A 50 -23.22 31.72 9.66
N SER A 51 -22.28 31.22 8.86
CA SER A 51 -21.59 29.96 9.07
C SER A 51 -20.08 30.15 8.96
N ILE A 52 -19.31 29.31 9.63
CA ILE A 52 -17.85 29.34 9.60
C ILE A 52 -17.36 27.99 9.08
N LYS A 53 -16.50 28.01 8.06
CA LYS A 53 -15.79 26.82 7.54
C LYS A 53 -14.32 26.98 7.82
N ILE A 54 -13.73 25.95 8.42
CA ILE A 54 -12.35 25.97 8.90
C ILE A 54 -11.57 24.88 8.19
N GLY A 55 -10.48 25.26 7.52
CA GLY A 55 -9.44 24.38 7.02
C GLY A 55 -8.32 24.26 8.04
N ALA A 56 -7.92 23.02 8.34
CA ALA A 56 -6.81 22.71 9.25
C ALA A 56 -6.15 21.39 8.85
N ARG A 57 -4.87 21.23 9.19
CA ARG A 57 -4.25 19.90 9.24
C ARG A 57 -4.83 19.05 10.36
N LEU A 58 -4.66 17.72 10.29
CA LEU A 58 -5.14 16.78 11.32
C LEU A 58 -4.63 17.14 12.73
N TYR A 59 -3.37 17.54 12.83
CA TYR A 59 -2.72 18.01 14.06
C TYR A 59 -2.86 19.53 14.29
N GLY A 60 -3.57 20.23 13.42
CA GLY A 60 -3.71 21.69 13.47
C GLY A 60 -4.62 22.19 14.57
N ILE A 61 -5.51 21.34 15.09
CA ILE A 61 -6.45 21.69 16.16
C ILE A 61 -5.76 21.50 17.51
N ARG A 62 -5.40 22.61 18.18
CA ARG A 62 -4.67 22.61 19.45
C ARG A 62 -5.61 22.60 20.66
N THR A 63 -6.85 23.07 20.49
CA THR A 63 -7.83 23.12 21.57
C THR A 63 -9.25 23.30 21.05
N ASN A 64 -10.21 22.70 21.77
CA ASN A 64 -11.65 22.94 21.57
C ASN A 64 -12.23 23.93 22.60
N LYS A 65 -11.40 24.46 23.51
CA LYS A 65 -11.86 25.38 24.55
C LYS A 65 -12.26 26.72 23.94
N THR A 66 -13.18 27.42 24.60
CA THR A 66 -13.53 28.81 24.30
C THR A 66 -12.74 29.79 25.18
N LEU A 67 -12.94 31.10 24.99
CA LEU A 67 -12.29 32.15 25.79
C LEU A 67 -12.79 32.19 27.24
N ASP A 68 -14.04 31.80 27.49
CA ASP A 68 -14.70 31.88 28.80
C ASP A 68 -14.15 30.89 29.84
N GLY A 69 -13.18 30.04 29.47
CA GLY A 69 -12.36 29.26 30.39
C GLY A 69 -12.59 27.75 30.33
N ALA A 70 -12.07 27.03 31.33
CA ALA A 70 -11.92 25.58 31.33
C ALA A 70 -13.22 24.75 31.32
N ALA A 71 -14.39 25.38 31.49
CA ALA A 71 -15.68 24.70 31.58
C ALA A 71 -16.47 24.65 30.26
N GLU A 72 -16.08 25.43 29.24
CA GLU A 72 -16.83 25.52 27.98
C GLU A 72 -15.95 25.24 26.75
N GLU A 73 -16.32 24.20 26.02
CA GLU A 73 -15.69 23.73 24.79
C GLU A 73 -16.74 23.60 23.68
N ILE A 74 -16.31 23.73 22.42
CA ILE A 74 -17.13 23.33 21.29
C ILE A 74 -17.12 21.80 21.18
N ARG A 75 -18.27 21.21 20.83
CA ARG A 75 -18.47 19.78 20.69
C ARG A 75 -18.90 19.43 19.28
N GLU A 76 -18.31 18.35 18.76
CA GLU A 76 -18.69 17.79 17.48
C GLU A 76 -20.14 17.30 17.52
N GLY A 77 -20.91 17.59 16.48
CA GLY A 77 -22.34 17.26 16.37
C GLY A 77 -23.28 18.23 17.10
N ALA A 78 -22.75 19.15 17.92
CA ALA A 78 -23.53 20.22 18.55
C ALA A 78 -23.21 21.58 17.91
N GLU A 79 -21.95 22.02 18.01
CA GLU A 79 -21.54 23.33 17.47
C GLU A 79 -20.83 23.24 16.12
N TYR A 80 -20.20 22.10 15.80
CA TYR A 80 -19.49 21.91 14.53
C TYR A 80 -19.62 20.47 14.01
N GLU A 81 -19.43 20.32 12.71
CA GLU A 81 -19.24 19.03 12.05
C GLU A 81 -17.82 18.95 11.50
N LYS A 82 -17.20 17.77 11.61
CA LYS A 82 -15.86 17.52 11.11
C LYS A 82 -15.94 16.67 9.85
N VAL A 83 -15.29 17.14 8.77
CA VAL A 83 -15.11 16.36 7.55
C VAL A 83 -13.63 16.20 7.28
N LYS A 84 -13.13 14.98 7.44
CA LYS A 84 -11.76 14.62 7.02
C LYS A 84 -11.79 14.31 5.53
N LEU A 85 -11.41 15.29 4.71
CA LEU A 85 -11.53 15.20 3.25
C LEU A 85 -10.81 13.98 2.66
N ASP A 86 -9.59 13.70 3.10
CA ASP A 86 -8.82 12.56 2.56
C ASP A 86 -9.46 11.21 2.91
N GLU A 87 -10.05 11.09 4.10
CA GLU A 87 -10.79 9.90 4.53
C GLU A 87 -12.06 9.75 3.69
N TRP A 88 -12.82 10.83 3.54
CA TRP A 88 -14.01 10.86 2.70
C TRP A 88 -13.72 10.49 1.24
N LEU A 89 -12.65 11.03 0.65
CA LEU A 89 -12.26 10.71 -0.73
C LEU A 89 -11.80 9.26 -0.90
N ARG A 90 -11.13 8.68 0.11
CA ARG A 90 -10.75 7.25 0.11
C ARG A 90 -11.97 6.34 0.17
N ASP A 91 -12.97 6.71 0.95
CA ASP A 91 -14.21 5.92 1.10
C ASP A 91 -15.11 6.02 -0.15
N HIS A 92 -14.95 7.08 -0.95
CA HIS A 92 -15.67 7.31 -2.20
C HIS A 92 -14.78 7.08 -3.43
N SER A 93 -14.15 5.90 -3.53
CA SER A 93 -13.12 5.59 -4.54
C SER A 93 -13.53 5.87 -5.99
N ALA A 94 -14.76 5.54 -6.40
CA ALA A 94 -15.28 5.82 -7.75
C ALA A 94 -15.44 7.34 -8.01
N GLY A 95 -15.88 8.09 -6.99
CA GLY A 95 -15.96 9.54 -7.04
C GLY A 95 -14.57 10.17 -7.13
N TYR A 96 -13.60 9.66 -6.36
CA TYR A 96 -12.22 10.12 -6.45
C TYR A 96 -11.58 9.81 -7.80
N HIS A 97 -11.84 8.64 -8.39
CA HIS A 97 -11.36 8.29 -9.74
C HIS A 97 -11.89 9.28 -10.79
N THR A 98 -13.18 9.60 -10.72
CA THR A 98 -13.81 10.61 -11.60
C THR A 98 -13.17 11.98 -11.41
N LEU A 99 -12.99 12.42 -10.16
CA LEU A 99 -12.33 13.68 -9.83
C LEU A 99 -10.89 13.73 -10.36
N ALA A 100 -10.12 12.65 -10.18
CA ALA A 100 -8.74 12.53 -10.64
C ALA A 100 -8.65 12.64 -12.17
N SER A 101 -9.52 11.93 -12.89
CA SER A 101 -9.58 11.99 -14.35
C SER A 101 -9.92 13.40 -14.83
N GLN A 102 -10.94 14.03 -14.26
CA GLN A 102 -11.33 15.42 -14.59
C GLN A 102 -10.23 16.43 -14.27
N LEU A 103 -9.50 16.23 -13.18
CA LEU A 103 -8.34 17.07 -12.83
C LEU A 103 -7.26 16.98 -13.91
N ILE A 104 -6.96 15.78 -14.40
CA ILE A 104 -6.00 15.57 -15.49
C ILE A 104 -6.48 16.25 -16.77
N VAL A 105 -7.74 16.03 -17.18
CA VAL A 105 -8.34 16.67 -18.35
C VAL A 105 -8.19 18.19 -18.28
N LYS A 106 -8.60 18.81 -17.17
CA LYS A 106 -8.50 20.25 -16.97
C LYS A 106 -7.05 20.77 -17.08
N ARG A 107 -6.08 20.02 -16.54
CA ARG A 107 -4.65 20.38 -16.63
C ARG A 107 -4.13 20.28 -18.06
N LEU A 108 -4.52 19.24 -18.79
CA LEU A 108 -4.13 19.07 -20.20
C LEU A 108 -4.76 20.14 -21.09
N GLN A 109 -6.01 20.55 -20.84
CA GLN A 109 -6.65 21.68 -21.53
C GLN A 109 -5.91 22.99 -21.27
N GLN A 110 -5.55 23.26 -20.01
CA GLN A 110 -4.79 24.47 -19.64
C GLN A 110 -3.39 24.50 -20.25
N GLY A 111 -2.77 23.32 -20.43
CA GLY A 111 -1.50 23.18 -21.11
C GLY A 111 -1.60 23.05 -22.62
N GLU A 112 -2.80 23.22 -23.20
CA GLU A 112 -3.07 23.11 -24.65
C GLU A 112 -2.67 21.75 -25.28
N PHE A 113 -2.52 20.71 -24.47
CA PHE A 113 -2.23 19.34 -24.94
C PHE A 113 -3.47 18.65 -25.51
N ILE A 114 -4.67 19.08 -25.09
CA ILE A 114 -5.95 18.62 -25.62
C ILE A 114 -6.87 19.82 -25.87
N PRO A 115 -7.87 19.71 -26.78
CA PRO A 115 -8.80 20.81 -27.05
C PRO A 115 -9.53 21.28 -25.79
N GLY A 116 -9.72 22.59 -25.66
CA GLY A 116 -10.53 23.18 -24.57
C GLY A 116 -11.99 22.74 -24.58
N THR A 117 -12.48 22.19 -25.69
CA THR A 117 -13.81 21.59 -25.86
C THR A 117 -13.87 20.12 -25.45
N ALA A 118 -12.74 19.49 -25.09
CA ALA A 118 -12.73 18.09 -24.68
C ALA A 118 -13.65 17.86 -23.48
N GLU A 119 -14.43 16.78 -23.55
CA GLU A 119 -15.38 16.42 -22.51
C GLU A 119 -14.66 15.96 -21.23
N LYS A 120 -15.39 15.98 -20.11
CA LYS A 120 -14.84 15.65 -18.78
C LYS A 120 -14.39 14.20 -18.65
N ASP A 121 -14.90 13.31 -19.50
CA ASP A 121 -14.62 11.89 -19.57
C ASP A 121 -13.58 11.55 -20.66
N TYR A 122 -12.85 12.55 -21.18
CA TYR A 122 -11.79 12.34 -22.15
C TYR A 122 -10.84 11.21 -21.70
N PRO A 123 -10.49 10.25 -22.58
CA PRO A 123 -9.84 9.00 -22.20
C PRO A 123 -8.35 9.19 -21.88
N VAL A 124 -8.05 9.83 -20.76
CA VAL A 124 -6.67 10.18 -20.32
C VAL A 124 -5.80 8.96 -20.07
N ALA A 125 -6.39 7.80 -19.77
CA ALA A 125 -5.67 6.54 -19.62
C ALA A 125 -4.84 6.18 -20.86
N LYS A 126 -5.26 6.59 -22.06
CA LYS A 126 -4.56 6.30 -23.32
C LYS A 126 -3.14 6.87 -23.38
N PHE A 127 -2.84 7.88 -22.57
CA PHE A 127 -1.53 8.52 -22.51
C PHE A 127 -0.52 7.77 -21.63
N PHE A 128 -0.94 6.74 -20.91
CA PHE A 128 -0.08 5.95 -20.04
C PHE A 128 0.00 4.52 -20.59
N GLU A 129 1.20 3.99 -20.73
CA GLU A 129 1.35 2.55 -20.88
C GLU A 129 0.91 1.83 -19.60
N ALA A 130 0.32 0.65 -19.77
CA ALA A 130 -0.08 -0.23 -18.68
C ALA A 130 0.43 -1.63 -18.96
N LEU A 131 0.59 -2.42 -17.91
CA LEU A 131 0.97 -3.83 -18.04
C LEU A 131 -0.12 -4.60 -18.79
N ASP A 132 0.27 -5.41 -19.77
CA ASP A 132 -0.63 -6.36 -20.40
C ASP A 132 -0.89 -7.53 -19.44
N THR A 133 -2.08 -7.54 -18.86
CA THR A 133 -2.54 -8.56 -17.92
C THR A 133 -3.26 -9.72 -18.61
N SER A 134 -3.49 -9.61 -19.94
CA SER A 134 -4.14 -10.65 -20.73
C SER A 134 -3.31 -11.93 -20.75
N ASN A 135 -3.99 -13.05 -21.01
CA ASN A 135 -3.38 -14.37 -21.05
C ASN A 135 -2.45 -14.66 -19.85
N HIS A 136 -2.92 -14.32 -18.65
CA HIS A 136 -2.19 -14.52 -17.38
C HIS A 136 -0.82 -13.83 -17.33
N TYR A 137 -0.72 -12.59 -17.84
CA TYR A 137 0.52 -11.80 -17.89
C TYR A 137 1.63 -12.45 -18.73
N SER A 138 1.29 -13.37 -19.63
CA SER A 138 2.28 -14.14 -20.42
C SER A 138 3.22 -13.22 -21.18
N ALA A 139 2.72 -12.22 -21.92
CA ALA A 139 3.55 -11.31 -22.70
C ALA A 139 4.61 -10.58 -21.84
N VAL A 140 4.18 -9.99 -20.73
CA VAL A 140 5.06 -9.25 -19.81
C VAL A 140 6.07 -10.18 -19.15
N THR A 141 5.62 -11.32 -18.63
CA THR A 141 6.49 -12.21 -17.86
C THR A 141 7.44 -13.01 -18.74
N MET A 142 7.09 -13.28 -20.00
CA MET A 142 7.99 -13.85 -20.99
C MET A 142 9.17 -12.92 -21.31
N ASP A 143 8.96 -11.60 -21.39
CA ASP A 143 10.06 -10.64 -21.56
C ASP A 143 11.09 -10.71 -20.42
N LEU A 144 10.63 -10.96 -19.18
CA LEU A 144 11.51 -11.06 -18.01
C LEU A 144 12.43 -12.29 -18.08
N VAL A 145 11.91 -13.42 -18.55
CA VAL A 145 12.64 -14.70 -18.56
C VAL A 145 13.37 -14.97 -19.87
N ARG A 146 13.08 -14.21 -20.94
CA ARG A 146 13.61 -14.39 -22.30
C ARG A 146 15.12 -14.59 -22.33
N LYS A 147 15.89 -13.77 -21.60
CA LYS A 147 17.36 -13.88 -21.57
C LYS A 147 17.89 -15.22 -21.06
N TYR A 148 17.12 -15.91 -20.21
CA TYR A 148 17.46 -17.25 -19.72
C TYR A 148 17.05 -18.30 -20.74
N ASP A 149 15.84 -18.18 -21.29
CA ASP A 149 15.32 -19.13 -22.27
C ASP A 149 16.16 -19.15 -23.56
N ASP A 150 16.57 -17.98 -24.07
CA ASP A 150 17.43 -17.82 -25.25
C ASP A 150 18.81 -18.46 -25.07
N ARG A 151 19.31 -18.50 -23.82
CA ARG A 151 20.57 -19.15 -23.45
C ARG A 151 20.41 -20.61 -23.04
N HIS A 152 19.18 -21.12 -23.03
CA HIS A 152 18.82 -22.42 -22.46
C HIS A 152 19.23 -22.60 -20.98
N ASP A 153 19.30 -21.49 -20.24
CA ASP A 153 19.56 -21.49 -18.81
C ASP A 153 18.32 -21.90 -18.02
N GLU A 154 18.53 -22.49 -16.85
CA GLU A 154 17.46 -22.63 -15.86
C GLU A 154 17.06 -21.25 -15.32
N ARG A 155 15.75 -20.95 -15.39
CA ARG A 155 15.15 -19.72 -14.88
C ARG A 155 15.48 -19.55 -13.38
N PRO A 156 15.73 -18.33 -12.89
CA PRO A 156 16.31 -18.10 -11.56
C PRO A 156 15.57 -18.77 -10.40
N TYR A 157 14.24 -18.68 -10.36
CA TYR A 157 13.43 -19.28 -9.30
C TYR A 157 13.49 -20.81 -9.27
N PHE A 158 13.68 -21.47 -10.42
CA PHE A 158 13.91 -22.92 -10.45
C PHE A 158 15.32 -23.29 -9.98
N ARG A 159 16.33 -22.46 -10.30
CA ARG A 159 17.69 -22.63 -9.78
C ARG A 159 17.72 -22.53 -8.26
N THR A 160 17.01 -21.55 -7.70
CA THR A 160 16.83 -21.40 -6.25
C THR A 160 16.11 -22.61 -5.65
N LEU A 161 15.02 -23.07 -6.28
CA LEU A 161 14.32 -24.28 -5.85
C LEU A 161 15.24 -25.51 -5.83
N ARG A 162 16.04 -25.71 -6.88
CA ARG A 162 17.03 -26.79 -6.96
C ARG A 162 18.04 -26.72 -5.82
N SER A 163 18.59 -25.54 -5.52
CA SER A 163 19.49 -25.34 -4.39
C SER A 163 18.82 -25.75 -3.06
N HIS A 164 17.56 -25.34 -2.86
CA HIS A 164 16.81 -25.70 -1.65
C HIS A 164 16.53 -27.21 -1.56
N ILE A 165 16.31 -27.91 -2.67
CA ILE A 165 16.17 -29.38 -2.68
C ILE A 165 17.50 -30.06 -2.36
N ALA A 166 18.62 -29.53 -2.84
CA ALA A 166 19.97 -30.06 -2.56
C ALA A 166 20.36 -29.92 -1.08
N GLU A 167 20.00 -28.79 -0.45
CA GLU A 167 20.24 -28.55 0.99
C GLU A 167 19.26 -29.29 1.91
N TRP A 168 18.21 -29.87 1.35
CA TRP A 168 17.10 -30.42 2.12
C TRP A 168 17.33 -31.90 2.49
N SER A 169 17.20 -32.20 3.77
CA SER A 169 17.56 -33.50 4.36
C SER A 169 16.62 -34.67 4.02
N GLY A 170 15.63 -34.49 3.15
CA GLY A 170 14.72 -35.57 2.76
C GLY A 170 15.17 -36.36 1.52
N CYS A 171 16.33 -36.00 0.97
CA CYS A 171 17.06 -36.81 -0.01
C CYS A 171 18.21 -37.55 0.69
N SER A 172 18.47 -38.79 0.28
CA SER A 172 19.53 -39.63 0.87
C SER A 172 20.93 -39.14 0.58
N ASP A 173 21.12 -38.52 -0.59
CA ASP A 173 22.39 -38.09 -1.14
C ASP A 173 22.16 -37.03 -2.23
N GLU A 174 23.25 -36.41 -2.69
CA GLU A 174 23.24 -35.34 -3.70
C GLU A 174 22.68 -35.78 -5.06
N ALA A 175 22.98 -37.01 -5.51
CA ALA A 175 22.49 -37.52 -6.78
C ALA A 175 20.96 -37.73 -6.75
N SER A 176 20.45 -38.25 -5.64
CA SER A 176 19.01 -38.40 -5.37
C SER A 176 18.31 -37.04 -5.30
N ALA A 177 18.94 -36.03 -4.68
CA ALA A 177 18.41 -34.67 -4.65
C ALA A 177 18.34 -34.04 -6.05
N GLN A 178 19.37 -34.22 -6.87
CA GLN A 178 19.40 -33.71 -8.24
C GLN A 178 18.32 -34.37 -9.11
N LEU A 179 18.16 -35.70 -9.01
CA LEU A 179 17.11 -36.43 -9.74
C LEU A 179 15.71 -36.01 -9.30
N ALA A 180 15.49 -35.79 -8.00
CA ALA A 180 14.24 -35.28 -7.47
C ALA A 180 13.95 -33.87 -8.01
N ALA A 181 14.94 -32.97 -7.99
CA ALA A 181 14.81 -31.62 -8.53
C ALA A 181 14.42 -31.63 -10.01
N ASP A 182 15.06 -32.46 -10.84
CA ASP A 182 14.73 -32.56 -12.28
C ASP A 182 13.30 -33.05 -12.54
N LYS A 183 12.85 -34.06 -11.79
CA LYS A 183 11.47 -34.58 -11.88
C LYS A 183 10.43 -33.57 -11.39
N ILE A 184 10.73 -32.87 -10.29
CA ILE A 184 9.84 -31.86 -9.73
C ILE A 184 9.72 -30.69 -10.70
N ILE A 185 10.85 -30.10 -11.11
CA ILE A 185 10.89 -28.93 -12.00
C ILE A 185 10.23 -29.26 -13.33
N SER A 186 10.46 -30.44 -13.91
CA SER A 186 9.78 -30.83 -15.16
C SER A 186 8.26 -30.96 -15.00
N SER A 187 7.77 -31.42 -13.84
CA SER A 187 6.34 -31.57 -13.58
C SER A 187 5.60 -30.24 -13.42
N ILE A 188 6.27 -29.21 -12.87
CA ILE A 188 5.66 -27.90 -12.57
C ILE A 188 5.99 -26.81 -13.59
N ARG A 189 6.68 -27.14 -14.69
CA ARG A 189 7.11 -26.17 -15.70
C ARG A 189 5.97 -25.79 -16.63
N MET A 190 5.81 -24.50 -16.88
CA MET A 190 4.82 -23.89 -17.78
C MET A 190 5.55 -22.86 -18.65
N ARG A 191 6.25 -23.31 -19.69
CA ARG A 191 7.22 -22.47 -20.44
C ARG A 191 6.62 -21.14 -20.92
N GLU A 192 5.40 -21.15 -21.43
CA GLU A 192 4.72 -19.95 -21.96
C GLU A 192 4.07 -19.09 -20.88
N TYR A 193 4.05 -19.54 -19.63
CA TYR A 193 3.36 -18.89 -18.51
C TYR A 193 4.27 -18.80 -17.26
N PRO A 194 5.34 -17.98 -17.27
CA PRO A 194 6.27 -17.86 -16.14
C PRO A 194 5.60 -17.47 -14.83
N LEU A 195 4.52 -16.67 -14.87
CA LEU A 195 3.75 -16.33 -13.67
C LEU A 195 3.10 -17.56 -13.02
N LEU A 196 2.60 -18.50 -13.83
CA LEU A 196 2.02 -19.75 -13.33
C LEU A 196 3.10 -20.68 -12.77
N GLU A 197 4.33 -20.63 -13.28
CA GLU A 197 5.45 -21.34 -12.65
C GLU A 197 5.71 -20.83 -11.23
N LYS A 198 5.58 -19.53 -10.97
CA LYS A 198 5.67 -18.99 -9.59
C LYS A 198 4.54 -19.49 -8.70
N VAL A 199 3.31 -19.57 -9.22
CA VAL A 199 2.19 -20.19 -8.48
C VAL A 199 2.55 -21.63 -8.12
N ASN A 200 3.10 -22.39 -9.07
CA ASN A 200 3.47 -23.78 -8.85
C ASN A 200 4.57 -23.93 -7.80
N VAL A 201 5.62 -23.11 -7.88
CA VAL A 201 6.71 -23.08 -6.90
C VAL A 201 6.20 -22.72 -5.50
N TYR A 202 5.29 -21.74 -5.40
CA TYR A 202 4.63 -21.39 -4.14
C TYR A 202 3.84 -22.56 -3.54
N LEU A 203 2.99 -23.21 -4.33
CA LEU A 203 2.21 -24.36 -3.89
C LEU A 203 3.11 -25.51 -3.43
N LEU A 204 4.22 -25.73 -4.14
CA LEU A 204 5.22 -26.72 -3.76
C LEU A 204 5.87 -26.39 -2.40
N TYR A 205 6.23 -25.14 -2.15
CA TYR A 205 6.76 -24.71 -0.84
C TYR A 205 5.73 -24.81 0.30
N LYS A 206 4.43 -24.69 -0.01
CA LYS A 206 3.37 -24.95 0.98
C LYS A 206 3.23 -26.43 1.31
N ALA A 207 3.44 -27.29 0.32
CA ALA A 207 3.37 -28.74 0.46
C ALA A 207 4.73 -29.37 0.81
N TRP A 208 5.71 -28.56 1.26
CA TRP A 208 7.06 -29.04 1.54
C TRP A 208 7.03 -30.14 2.60
N GLY A 209 7.49 -31.32 2.23
CA GLY A 209 7.34 -32.55 3.01
C GLY A 209 8.50 -33.50 2.75
N THR A 210 8.24 -34.83 2.72
CA THR A 210 9.24 -35.84 2.29
C THR A 210 9.38 -35.86 0.76
N SER A 211 10.34 -36.63 0.23
CA SER A 211 10.70 -36.55 -1.21
C SER A 211 9.63 -37.20 -2.07
N THR A 212 9.04 -38.27 -1.54
CA THR A 212 7.86 -38.93 -2.08
C THR A 212 6.67 -37.96 -2.16
N VAL A 213 6.35 -37.28 -1.06
CA VAL A 213 5.26 -36.30 -1.00
C VAL A 213 5.50 -35.16 -1.99
N LEU A 214 6.72 -34.61 -2.04
CA LEU A 214 7.05 -33.48 -2.90
C LEU A 214 6.95 -33.83 -4.39
N LEU A 215 7.34 -35.05 -4.78
CA LEU A 215 7.21 -35.56 -6.15
C LEU A 215 5.74 -35.79 -6.55
N GLU A 216 4.91 -36.30 -5.64
CA GLU A 216 3.47 -36.49 -5.88
C GLU A 216 2.75 -35.15 -6.02
N GLU A 217 3.03 -34.21 -5.12
CA GLU A 217 2.46 -32.87 -5.15
C GLU A 217 2.91 -32.09 -6.40
N ALA A 218 4.17 -32.21 -6.83
CA ALA A 218 4.65 -31.59 -8.06
C ALA A 218 3.85 -32.05 -9.30
N LYS A 219 3.53 -33.34 -9.40
CA LYS A 219 2.70 -33.87 -10.50
C LYS A 219 1.28 -33.33 -10.44
N LYS A 220 0.67 -33.32 -9.26
CA LYS A 220 -0.68 -32.80 -9.04
C LYS A 220 -0.77 -31.31 -9.39
N ILE A 221 0.19 -30.52 -8.94
CA ILE A 221 0.29 -29.09 -9.25
C ILE A 221 0.38 -28.87 -10.78
N GLY A 222 1.20 -29.66 -11.48
CA GLY A 222 1.29 -29.59 -12.94
C GLY A 222 -0.04 -29.87 -13.66
N ILE A 223 -0.77 -30.90 -13.21
CA ILE A 223 -2.11 -31.24 -13.72
C ILE A 223 -3.09 -30.09 -13.45
N ASP A 224 -3.10 -29.55 -12.24
CA ASP A 224 -3.99 -28.45 -11.85
C ASP A 224 -3.70 -27.18 -12.66
N ALA A 225 -2.42 -26.88 -12.93
CA ALA A 225 -2.01 -25.76 -13.78
C ALA A 225 -2.49 -25.93 -15.23
N ALA A 226 -2.39 -27.14 -15.80
CA ALA A 226 -2.89 -27.44 -17.13
C ALA A 226 -4.43 -27.34 -17.19
N ASN A 227 -5.12 -27.88 -16.19
CA ASN A 227 -6.57 -27.78 -16.05
C ASN A 227 -7.02 -26.32 -15.93
N PHE A 228 -6.28 -25.50 -15.19
CA PHE A 228 -6.52 -24.08 -15.04
C PHE A 228 -6.46 -23.33 -16.38
N LEU A 229 -5.47 -23.61 -17.23
CA LEU A 229 -5.38 -22.98 -18.55
C LEU A 229 -6.57 -23.31 -19.47
N VAL A 230 -7.14 -24.53 -19.36
CA VAL A 230 -8.25 -24.96 -20.21
C VAL A 230 -9.61 -24.44 -19.73
N GLY A 231 -9.87 -24.49 -18.42
CA GLY A 231 -11.21 -24.24 -17.86
C GLY A 231 -11.27 -23.22 -16.71
N GLY A 232 -10.15 -22.57 -16.40
CA GLY A 232 -10.03 -21.55 -15.37
C GLY A 232 -10.46 -22.06 -13.98
N LYS A 233 -11.20 -21.21 -13.26
CA LYS A 233 -11.70 -21.50 -11.91
C LYS A 233 -12.57 -22.78 -11.84
N LYS A 234 -13.28 -23.14 -12.92
CA LYS A 234 -14.21 -24.28 -12.92
C LYS A 234 -13.51 -25.62 -12.84
N THR A 235 -12.33 -25.73 -13.42
CA THR A 235 -11.55 -26.97 -13.53
C THR A 235 -10.47 -27.08 -12.47
N ALA A 236 -9.95 -25.95 -11.97
CA ALA A 236 -8.90 -25.94 -10.95
C ALA A 236 -9.14 -24.80 -9.94
N LYS A 237 -10.15 -24.96 -9.08
CA LYS A 237 -10.59 -23.91 -8.14
C LYS A 237 -9.49 -23.45 -7.18
N SER A 238 -8.85 -24.37 -6.47
CA SER A 238 -7.83 -24.04 -5.47
C SER A 238 -6.58 -23.42 -6.11
N TYR A 239 -6.24 -23.86 -7.34
CA TYR A 239 -5.16 -23.27 -8.13
C TYR A 239 -5.48 -21.83 -8.53
N PHE A 240 -6.70 -21.60 -9.05
CA PHE A 240 -7.16 -20.25 -9.37
C PHE A 240 -7.16 -19.34 -8.14
N GLU A 241 -7.57 -19.84 -6.97
CA GLU A 241 -7.55 -19.05 -5.73
C GLU A 241 -6.12 -18.65 -5.34
N ALA A 242 -5.14 -19.55 -5.44
CA ALA A 242 -3.74 -19.23 -5.21
C ALA A 242 -3.21 -18.18 -6.21
N PHE A 243 -3.51 -18.36 -7.51
CA PHE A 243 -3.16 -17.39 -8.54
C PHE A 243 -3.82 -16.03 -8.29
N ASP A 244 -5.14 -15.96 -8.11
CA ASP A 244 -5.86 -14.70 -7.96
C ASP A 244 -5.44 -13.93 -6.71
N HIS A 245 -5.16 -14.65 -5.61
CA HIS A 245 -4.73 -14.04 -4.36
C HIS A 245 -3.34 -13.43 -4.49
N PHE A 246 -2.37 -14.15 -5.05
CA PHE A 246 -0.95 -13.79 -4.98
C PHE A 246 -0.33 -13.34 -6.32
N LYS A 247 -1.10 -13.20 -7.41
CA LYS A 247 -0.57 -12.84 -8.75
C LYS A 247 0.31 -11.59 -8.76
N SER A 248 -0.06 -10.55 -8.00
CA SER A 248 0.73 -9.32 -7.87
C SER A 248 2.06 -9.56 -7.14
N ASP A 249 2.05 -10.40 -6.10
CA ASP A 249 3.23 -10.78 -5.34
C ASP A 249 4.16 -11.65 -6.18
N PHE A 250 3.62 -12.62 -6.92
CA PHE A 250 4.40 -13.45 -7.84
C PHE A 250 5.00 -12.65 -8.99
N LEU A 251 4.26 -11.66 -9.52
CA LEU A 251 4.80 -10.76 -10.53
C LEU A 251 5.96 -9.92 -9.96
N ALA A 252 5.81 -9.36 -8.75
CA ALA A 252 6.89 -8.65 -8.08
C ALA A 252 8.11 -9.54 -7.85
N GLN A 253 7.91 -10.78 -7.38
CA GLN A 253 8.97 -11.76 -7.22
C GLN A 253 9.67 -12.06 -8.56
N LEU A 254 8.95 -12.19 -9.68
CA LEU A 254 9.57 -12.40 -11.00
C LEU A 254 10.49 -11.25 -11.41
N TYR A 255 10.07 -9.99 -11.21
CA TYR A 255 10.93 -8.84 -11.46
C TYR A 255 12.24 -8.95 -10.68
N ARG A 256 12.14 -9.24 -9.38
CA ARG A 256 13.29 -9.39 -8.48
C ARG A 256 14.19 -10.58 -8.86
N ASP A 257 13.59 -11.73 -9.17
CA ASP A 257 14.29 -12.97 -9.52
C ASP A 257 15.07 -12.83 -10.85
N CYS A 258 14.56 -12.04 -11.80
CA CYS A 258 15.12 -11.93 -13.16
C CYS A 258 16.08 -10.73 -13.36
N ASP A 259 16.64 -10.20 -12.27
CA ASP A 259 17.52 -9.00 -12.23
C ASP A 259 16.90 -7.72 -12.82
N LYS A 260 15.58 -7.67 -13.01
CA LYS A 260 14.90 -6.40 -13.28
C LYS A 260 14.54 -5.82 -11.92
N HIS A 261 15.50 -5.13 -11.30
CA HIS A 261 15.50 -4.64 -9.91
C HIS A 261 14.40 -3.62 -9.56
N ARG A 262 13.30 -3.54 -10.32
CA ARG A 262 12.22 -2.60 -10.09
C ARG A 262 10.87 -3.25 -10.37
N VAL A 263 10.11 -3.50 -9.29
CA VAL A 263 8.68 -3.80 -9.41
C VAL A 263 7.98 -2.66 -10.13
N VAL A 264 7.10 -3.02 -11.06
CA VAL A 264 6.38 -2.06 -11.90
C VAL A 264 5.11 -1.59 -11.24
N TYR A 265 4.98 -0.27 -11.15
CA TYR A 265 3.75 0.46 -10.84
C TYR A 265 3.47 1.34 -12.07
N ALA A 266 2.39 1.09 -12.80
CA ALA A 266 2.13 1.79 -14.06
C ALA A 266 0.65 1.75 -14.43
N GLY A 267 0.23 2.70 -15.26
CA GLY A 267 -1.16 2.87 -15.68
C GLY A 267 -1.92 3.82 -14.77
N LEU A 268 -2.92 4.49 -15.33
CA LEU A 268 -3.68 5.53 -14.65
C LEU A 268 -4.33 5.05 -13.36
N ASP A 269 -4.92 3.86 -13.34
CA ASP A 269 -5.60 3.33 -12.16
C ASP A 269 -4.63 3.12 -10.99
N THR A 270 -3.42 2.64 -11.26
CA THR A 270 -2.36 2.53 -10.25
C THR A 270 -1.95 3.92 -9.73
N LEU A 271 -1.80 4.93 -10.61
CA LEU A 271 -1.48 6.30 -10.19
C LEU A 271 -2.56 6.91 -9.28
N ILE A 272 -3.84 6.70 -9.63
CA ILE A 272 -4.97 7.13 -8.82
C ILE A 272 -4.95 6.39 -7.48
N HIS A 273 -4.68 5.09 -7.47
CA HIS A 273 -4.60 4.32 -6.23
C HIS A 273 -3.47 4.78 -5.31
N LEU A 274 -2.26 4.96 -5.85
CA LEU A 274 -1.09 5.46 -5.11
C LEU A 274 -1.36 6.81 -4.44
N SER A 275 -2.14 7.67 -5.09
CA SER A 275 -2.48 9.00 -4.56
C SER A 275 -3.41 9.00 -3.35
N GLN A 276 -4.07 7.87 -3.02
CA GLN A 276 -4.84 7.67 -1.78
C GLN A 276 -5.95 8.68 -1.48
N GLY A 277 -6.67 9.13 -2.51
CA GLY A 277 -7.70 10.14 -2.28
C GLY A 277 -7.13 11.54 -2.01
N ILE A 278 -5.82 11.75 -2.19
CA ILE A 278 -5.15 13.04 -1.96
C ILE A 278 -4.75 13.62 -3.33
N PRO A 279 -5.49 14.63 -3.86
CA PRO A 279 -5.19 15.22 -5.17
C PRO A 279 -3.76 15.79 -5.29
N ARG A 280 -3.17 16.28 -4.18
CA ARG A 280 -1.78 16.74 -4.15
C ARG A 280 -0.80 15.61 -4.50
N ASN A 281 -1.03 14.40 -3.99
CA ASN A 281 -0.20 13.24 -4.27
C ASN A 281 -0.31 12.84 -5.75
N LEU A 282 -1.53 12.84 -6.31
CA LEU A 282 -1.74 12.58 -7.73
C LEU A 282 -0.96 13.58 -8.62
N LEU A 283 -1.07 14.87 -8.32
CA LEU A 283 -0.33 15.90 -9.05
C LEU A 283 1.20 15.76 -8.88
N GLY A 284 1.65 15.34 -7.69
CA GLY A 284 3.05 15.04 -7.41
C GLY A 284 3.58 13.88 -8.28
N LEU A 285 2.83 12.77 -8.35
CA LEU A 285 3.13 11.63 -9.22
C LEU A 285 3.23 12.08 -10.69
N LEU A 286 2.18 12.72 -11.20
CA LEU A 286 2.12 13.17 -12.59
C LEU A 286 3.25 14.14 -12.95
N LYS A 287 3.61 15.05 -12.04
CA LYS A 287 4.73 15.98 -12.22
C LYS A 287 6.05 15.25 -12.41
N GLN A 288 6.38 14.28 -11.55
CA GLN A 288 7.66 13.57 -11.64
C GLN A 288 7.69 12.62 -12.84
N ILE A 289 6.57 11.94 -13.14
CA ILE A 289 6.41 11.10 -14.33
C ILE A 289 6.63 11.92 -15.61
N TYR A 290 6.00 13.09 -15.72
CA TYR A 290 6.20 13.98 -16.86
C TYR A 290 7.66 14.42 -17.00
N ARG A 291 8.33 14.76 -15.88
CA ARG A 291 9.76 15.12 -15.90
C ARG A 291 10.64 13.98 -16.41
N ARG A 292 10.41 12.75 -15.96
CA ARG A 292 11.16 11.56 -16.42
C ARG A 292 10.89 11.24 -17.88
N SER A 293 9.63 11.25 -18.29
CA SER A 293 9.19 11.08 -19.67
C SER A 293 9.87 12.10 -20.60
N HIS A 294 9.81 13.38 -20.25
CA HIS A 294 10.45 14.44 -21.02
C HIS A 294 11.97 14.27 -21.08
N PHE A 295 12.61 13.91 -19.96
CA PHE A 295 14.05 13.64 -19.91
C PHE A 295 14.46 12.44 -20.78
N ALA A 296 13.62 11.41 -20.87
CA ALA A 296 13.81 10.27 -21.75
C ALA A 296 13.59 10.59 -23.24
N GLY A 297 13.26 11.84 -23.58
CA GLY A 297 12.98 12.27 -24.95
C GLY A 297 11.58 11.88 -25.45
N GLU A 298 10.71 11.40 -24.57
CA GLU A 298 9.32 11.11 -24.91
C GLU A 298 8.55 12.42 -25.13
N ARG A 299 7.48 12.33 -25.94
CA ARG A 299 6.58 13.45 -26.22
C ARG A 299 5.20 13.19 -25.61
N PRO A 300 5.07 13.23 -24.28
CA PRO A 300 3.82 12.87 -23.60
C PRO A 300 2.66 13.74 -24.08
N PHE A 301 1.46 13.15 -24.08
CA PHE A 301 0.19 13.80 -24.43
C PHE A 301 0.01 14.22 -25.89
N GLN A 302 0.98 13.96 -26.77
CA GLN A 302 0.80 14.05 -28.21
C GLN A 302 0.09 12.80 -28.76
N GLU A 303 -0.55 12.93 -29.92
CA GLU A 303 -1.25 11.80 -30.54
C GLU A 303 -0.29 10.62 -30.76
N ASN A 304 -0.74 9.42 -30.41
CA ASN A 304 0.02 8.15 -30.44
C ASN A 304 1.27 8.07 -29.56
N ASN A 305 1.56 9.07 -28.73
CA ASN A 305 2.66 9.02 -27.77
C ASN A 305 2.15 8.70 -26.37
N LYS A 306 2.65 7.59 -25.82
CA LYS A 306 2.38 7.16 -24.45
C LYS A 306 3.59 7.42 -23.58
N ILE A 307 3.34 7.73 -22.31
CA ILE A 307 4.37 7.73 -21.29
C ILE A 307 4.74 6.28 -21.02
N SER A 308 6.02 5.94 -21.21
CA SER A 308 6.48 4.56 -21.08
C SER A 308 6.35 4.04 -19.65
N ILE A 309 6.26 2.72 -19.48
CA ILE A 309 6.31 2.08 -18.15
C ILE A 309 7.58 2.51 -17.39
N ALA A 310 8.74 2.60 -18.07
CA ALA A 310 10.00 2.98 -17.45
C ALA A 310 9.95 4.40 -16.87
N SER A 311 9.46 5.37 -17.64
CA SER A 311 9.28 6.75 -17.20
C SER A 311 8.27 6.86 -16.05
N GLN A 312 7.20 6.06 -16.07
CA GLN A 312 6.25 5.98 -14.97
C GLN A 312 6.91 5.44 -13.68
N VAL A 313 7.60 4.30 -13.74
CA VAL A 313 8.25 3.68 -12.58
C VAL A 313 9.26 4.64 -11.94
N ASP A 314 10.08 5.30 -12.75
CA ASP A 314 11.09 6.24 -12.25
C ASP A 314 10.44 7.48 -11.64
N GLY A 315 9.42 8.04 -12.29
CA GLY A 315 8.68 9.20 -11.78
C GLY A 315 7.93 8.90 -10.49
N ILE A 316 7.33 7.71 -10.38
CA ILE A 316 6.65 7.25 -9.16
C ILE A 316 7.65 7.12 -8.00
N ARG A 317 8.85 6.57 -8.25
CA ARG A 317 9.90 6.47 -7.22
C ARG A 317 10.41 7.82 -6.77
N ASP A 318 10.60 8.76 -7.70
CA ASP A 318 10.96 10.14 -7.36
C ASP A 318 9.87 10.81 -6.52
N ALA A 319 8.59 10.59 -6.85
CA ALA A 319 7.47 11.11 -6.08
C ALA A 319 7.37 10.48 -4.69
N ALA A 320 7.60 9.18 -4.57
CA ALA A 320 7.66 8.46 -3.29
C ALA A 320 8.82 8.96 -2.42
N ALA A 321 10.00 9.18 -3.00
CA ALA A 321 11.15 9.75 -2.31
C ALA A 321 10.88 11.17 -1.83
N TRP A 322 10.30 12.01 -2.70
CA TRP A 322 9.90 13.36 -2.33
C TRP A 322 8.86 13.38 -1.21
N PHE A 323 7.83 12.52 -1.29
CA PHE A 323 6.82 12.37 -0.23
C PHE A 323 7.45 11.93 1.10
N TRP A 324 8.39 10.98 1.05
CA TRP A 324 9.15 10.54 2.22
C TRP A 324 9.96 11.68 2.84
N ASP A 325 10.61 12.52 2.03
CA ASP A 325 11.47 13.60 2.51
C ASP A 325 10.68 14.82 3.00
N ASP A 326 9.54 15.14 2.37
CA ASP A 326 8.66 16.26 2.71
C ASP A 326 7.89 16.03 4.03
N ALA A 327 7.54 14.77 4.33
CA ALA A 327 6.90 14.43 5.59
C ALA A 327 7.89 14.58 6.76
N GLN A 328 7.92 15.74 7.43
CA GLN A 328 8.85 16.00 8.54
C GLN A 328 8.10 16.26 9.84
N PRO A 329 7.84 15.22 10.66
CA PRO A 329 7.21 15.41 11.96
C PRO A 329 7.98 16.36 12.87
N ASP A 330 7.26 17.36 13.42
CA ASP A 330 7.80 18.37 14.33
C ASP A 330 8.37 17.74 15.62
N SER A 331 7.83 16.60 16.04
CA SER A 331 8.31 15.75 17.14
C SER A 331 8.26 14.28 16.73
N HIS A 332 9.15 13.47 17.32
CA HIS A 332 9.28 12.04 17.04
C HIS A 332 9.49 11.67 15.56
N GLY A 333 9.98 12.60 14.75
CA GLY A 333 10.18 12.41 13.31
C GLY A 333 11.17 11.30 12.95
N PRO A 334 12.39 11.28 13.53
CA PRO A 334 13.34 10.18 13.31
C PRO A 334 12.79 8.81 13.70
N GLU A 335 12.05 8.73 14.81
CA GLU A 335 11.45 7.51 15.35
C GLU A 335 10.31 7.02 14.45
N ALA A 336 9.43 7.91 14.01
CA ALA A 336 8.36 7.57 13.06
C ALA A 336 8.93 7.08 11.72
N ARG A 337 9.97 7.74 11.19
CA ARG A 337 10.66 7.28 9.98
C ARG A 337 11.30 5.92 10.17
N ARG A 338 11.98 5.67 11.29
CA ARG A 338 12.56 4.36 11.61
C ARG A 338 11.48 3.28 11.68
N ALA A 339 10.36 3.55 12.36
CA ALA A 339 9.27 2.61 12.51
C ALA A 339 8.62 2.25 11.16
N VAL A 340 8.35 3.26 10.33
CA VAL A 340 7.76 3.07 8.99
C VAL A 340 8.74 2.35 8.06
N GLN A 341 10.04 2.62 8.18
CA GLN A 341 11.06 1.86 7.46
C GLN A 341 11.09 0.39 7.86
N ALA A 342 11.10 0.10 9.17
CA ALA A 342 11.05 -1.27 9.67
C ALA A 342 9.79 -2.01 9.20
N LEU A 343 8.63 -1.33 9.19
CA LEU A 343 7.38 -1.89 8.71
C LEU A 343 7.42 -2.18 7.19
N GLY A 344 7.92 -1.24 6.39
CA GLY A 344 8.05 -1.41 4.93
C GLY A 344 9.01 -2.55 4.57
N GLU A 345 10.14 -2.65 5.26
CA GLU A 345 11.10 -3.75 5.12
C GLU A 345 10.48 -5.10 5.54
N PHE A 346 9.71 -5.12 6.63
CA PHE A 346 8.99 -6.31 7.08
C PHE A 346 7.95 -6.78 6.06
N PHE A 347 7.11 -5.87 5.54
CA PHE A 347 6.13 -6.20 4.50
C PHE A 347 6.80 -6.70 3.22
N SER A 348 7.89 -6.07 2.81
CA SER A 348 8.72 -6.54 1.69
C SER A 348 9.26 -7.95 1.97
N GLY A 349 9.75 -8.20 3.19
CA GLY A 349 10.22 -9.51 3.64
C GLY A 349 9.15 -10.60 3.56
N VAL A 350 7.88 -10.28 3.86
CA VAL A 350 6.76 -11.20 3.65
C VAL A 350 6.50 -11.40 2.15
N ARG A 351 6.35 -10.33 1.37
CA ARG A 351 6.01 -10.38 -0.06
C ARG A 351 7.00 -11.21 -0.88
N PHE A 352 8.29 -11.08 -0.60
CA PHE A 352 9.37 -11.78 -1.31
C PHE A 352 9.79 -13.11 -0.65
N SER A 353 9.00 -13.63 0.29
CA SER A 353 9.22 -14.95 0.86
C SER A 353 8.80 -16.08 -0.08
N LEU A 354 9.24 -17.30 0.21
CA LEU A 354 8.93 -18.49 -0.60
C LEU A 354 7.46 -18.93 -0.46
N LYS A 355 6.88 -18.72 0.74
CA LYS A 355 5.46 -18.93 1.03
C LYS A 355 4.86 -17.74 1.79
N PRO A 356 4.60 -16.60 1.12
CA PRO A 356 3.98 -15.44 1.77
C PRO A 356 2.69 -15.87 2.49
N ALA A 357 2.58 -15.47 3.76
CA ALA A 357 1.40 -15.75 4.57
C ALA A 357 0.19 -14.91 4.12
N GLU A 358 0.44 -13.69 3.66
CA GLU A 358 -0.56 -12.70 3.25
C GLU A 358 -0.23 -12.18 1.86
N CYS A 359 -1.27 -11.97 1.04
CA CYS A 359 -1.15 -11.40 -0.31
C CYS A 359 -1.34 -9.88 -0.27
N ASP A 360 -0.69 -9.15 -1.19
CA ASP A 360 -0.74 -7.69 -1.25
C ASP A 360 -0.60 -7.04 0.14
N LEU A 361 0.40 -7.50 0.91
CA LEU A 361 0.57 -7.05 2.29
C LEU A 361 1.06 -5.60 2.31
N GLY A 362 0.16 -4.72 2.71
CA GLY A 362 0.44 -3.31 3.00
C GLY A 362 -0.24 -2.84 4.29
N THR A 363 -0.82 -3.76 5.07
CA THR A 363 -1.59 -3.42 6.28
C THR A 363 -1.21 -4.29 7.46
N PHE A 364 -1.30 -3.72 8.66
CA PHE A 364 -1.13 -4.44 9.90
C PHE A 364 -2.28 -4.14 10.88
N THR A 365 -2.42 -5.02 11.87
CA THR A 365 -3.34 -4.84 13.00
C THR A 365 -2.57 -4.91 14.31
N ILE A 366 -3.02 -4.13 15.29
CA ILE A 366 -2.49 -4.12 16.65
C ILE A 366 -3.65 -3.86 17.63
N ALA A 367 -3.74 -4.65 18.71
CA ALA A 367 -4.79 -4.49 19.73
C ALA A 367 -4.74 -3.08 20.33
N THR A 368 -5.87 -2.37 20.46
CA THR A 368 -5.89 -0.91 20.77
C THR A 368 -5.21 -0.53 22.08
N THR A 369 -5.21 -1.41 23.08
CA THR A 369 -4.65 -1.14 24.42
C THR A 369 -3.18 -1.55 24.59
N THR A 370 -2.58 -2.13 23.56
CA THR A 370 -1.25 -2.77 23.63
C THR A 370 -0.12 -1.81 23.27
N GLY A 371 1.07 -2.01 23.84
CA GLY A 371 2.28 -1.30 23.48
C GLY A 371 2.61 -0.11 24.39
N THR A 372 3.89 0.30 24.37
CA THR A 372 4.39 1.36 25.25
C THR A 372 3.79 2.73 24.89
N ALA A 373 3.83 3.67 25.84
CA ALA A 373 3.39 5.05 25.59
C ALA A 373 4.15 5.68 24.41
N MET A 374 5.46 5.45 24.35
CA MET A 374 6.32 5.88 23.25
C MET A 374 5.90 5.25 21.91
N ALA A 375 5.67 3.92 21.87
CA ALA A 375 5.24 3.25 20.65
C ALA A 375 3.92 3.82 20.10
N ARG A 376 2.97 4.11 20.99
CA ARG A 376 1.69 4.72 20.63
C ARG A 376 1.82 6.16 20.16
N GLU A 377 2.69 6.94 20.79
CA GLU A 377 2.98 8.31 20.37
C GLU A 377 3.63 8.34 18.97
N VAL A 378 4.63 7.49 18.72
CA VAL A 378 5.28 7.36 17.40
C VAL A 378 4.29 6.90 16.34
N LEU A 379 3.40 5.95 16.64
CA LEU A 379 2.33 5.51 15.75
C LEU A 379 1.38 6.67 15.38
N ASN A 380 0.97 7.46 16.37
CA ASN A 380 0.13 8.63 16.16
C ASN A 380 0.84 9.69 15.30
N HIS A 381 2.14 9.91 15.49
CA HIS A 381 2.94 10.78 14.62
C HIS A 381 3.01 10.25 13.18
N ALA A 382 3.20 8.94 13.00
CA ALA A 382 3.19 8.32 11.68
C ALA A 382 1.82 8.49 10.96
N GLU A 383 0.71 8.42 11.70
CA GLU A 383 -0.63 8.70 11.16
C GLU A 383 -0.80 10.18 10.78
N ASN A 384 -0.46 11.10 11.68
CA ASN A 384 -0.62 12.54 11.49
C ASN A 384 0.14 13.09 10.27
N TRP A 385 1.23 12.43 9.90
CA TRP A 385 2.06 12.77 8.74
C TRP A 385 1.81 11.88 7.52
N SER A 386 0.72 11.11 7.52
CA SER A 386 0.29 10.26 6.40
C SER A 386 1.32 9.22 5.97
N TYR A 387 2.26 8.85 6.84
CA TYR A 387 3.09 7.66 6.64
C TYR A 387 2.24 6.40 6.76
N LEU A 388 1.35 6.40 7.74
CA LEU A 388 0.35 5.38 7.97
C LEU A 388 -1.05 5.97 7.84
N VAL A 389 -1.98 5.17 7.34
CA VAL A 389 -3.39 5.53 7.23
C VAL A 389 -4.18 4.58 8.10
N ARG A 390 -4.87 5.12 9.11
CA ARG A 390 -5.82 4.33 9.92
C ARG A 390 -7.03 3.96 9.07
N ILE A 391 -7.41 2.69 9.11
CA ILE A 391 -8.56 2.16 8.38
C ILE A 391 -9.73 2.01 9.37
N GLN A 392 -10.82 2.74 9.12
CA GLN A 392 -12.04 2.66 9.92
C GLN A 392 -12.73 1.29 9.75
N GLY A 393 -13.44 0.85 10.79
CA GLY A 393 -14.08 -0.47 10.82
C GLY A 393 -13.09 -1.62 11.03
N GLY A 394 -12.07 -1.38 11.87
CA GLY A 394 -10.92 -2.25 12.15
C GLY A 394 -11.27 -3.73 12.28
N GLY A 395 -10.45 -4.57 11.65
CA GLY A 395 -10.71 -5.98 11.43
C GLY A 395 -10.97 -6.72 12.74
N SER A 396 -12.04 -7.53 12.75
CA SER A 396 -12.13 -8.64 13.69
C SER A 396 -10.85 -9.45 13.54
N ASP A 397 -10.14 -9.68 14.63
CA ASP A 397 -9.16 -10.75 14.64
C ASP A 397 -9.90 -12.01 14.17
N ARG A 398 -9.36 -12.74 13.19
CA ARG A 398 -10.03 -13.94 12.66
C ARG A 398 -10.28 -14.97 13.78
N ASN A 399 -9.54 -14.84 14.89
CA ASN A 399 -9.57 -15.72 16.03
C ASN A 399 -10.17 -15.10 17.32
N ASP A 400 -10.41 -13.79 17.38
CA ASP A 400 -11.02 -13.14 18.55
C ASP A 400 -11.97 -12.00 18.15
N VAL A 401 -13.26 -12.28 18.24
CA VAL A 401 -14.35 -11.36 17.87
C VAL A 401 -14.52 -10.24 18.91
N ASN A 402 -13.91 -10.37 20.10
CA ASN A 402 -14.04 -9.40 21.20
C ASN A 402 -12.84 -8.44 21.31
N ALA A 403 -11.71 -8.73 20.66
CA ALA A 403 -10.54 -7.86 20.70
C ALA A 403 -10.69 -6.70 19.71
N VAL A 404 -10.80 -5.47 20.23
CA VAL A 404 -10.75 -4.26 19.40
C VAL A 404 -9.31 -4.06 18.92
N ALA A 405 -9.07 -4.29 17.64
CA ALA A 405 -7.79 -4.06 16.99
C ALA A 405 -7.86 -2.85 16.05
N ASP A 406 -6.87 -1.98 16.18
CA ASP A 406 -6.67 -0.91 15.21
C ASP A 406 -6.01 -1.48 13.96
N LYS A 407 -6.51 -1.09 12.78
CA LYS A 407 -5.94 -1.46 11.49
C LYS A 407 -5.28 -0.24 10.84
N TYR A 408 -4.04 -0.41 10.43
CA TYR A 408 -3.25 0.63 9.75
C TYR A 408 -2.73 0.10 8.42
N GLN A 409 -2.67 0.99 7.43
CA GLN A 409 -2.08 0.76 6.13
C GLN A 409 -0.82 1.62 5.98
N LEU A 410 0.26 1.04 5.45
CA LEU A 410 1.37 1.83 4.91
C LEU A 410 0.84 2.64 3.73
N SER A 411 1.01 3.96 3.76
CA SER A 411 0.62 4.87 2.68
C SER A 411 1.04 4.31 1.30
N PRO A 412 0.10 3.98 0.38
CA PRO A 412 0.44 3.60 -0.99
C PRO A 412 1.48 4.46 -1.71
N MET A 413 1.61 5.76 -1.40
CA MET A 413 2.65 6.64 -1.94
C MET A 413 4.07 6.13 -1.62
N LEU A 414 4.22 5.39 -0.53
CA LEU A 414 5.47 4.79 -0.08
C LEU A 414 5.64 3.34 -0.51
N ALA A 415 4.60 2.69 -1.04
CA ALA A 415 4.69 1.30 -1.49
C ALA A 415 5.85 1.05 -2.48
N PRO A 416 6.13 1.95 -3.46
CA PRO A 416 7.26 1.81 -4.38
C PRO A 416 8.64 1.82 -3.72
N ARG A 417 8.77 2.39 -2.51
CA ARG A 417 10.04 2.49 -1.78
C ARG A 417 10.55 1.12 -1.31
N TRP A 418 9.63 0.25 -0.88
CA TRP A 418 9.94 -1.10 -0.42
C TRP A 418 9.43 -2.20 -1.35
N GLU A 419 8.96 -1.79 -2.53
CA GLU A 419 8.42 -2.68 -3.55
C GLU A 419 7.29 -3.56 -3.02
N VAL A 420 6.44 -3.00 -2.15
CA VAL A 420 5.24 -3.66 -1.61
C VAL A 420 4.01 -3.29 -2.43
N SER A 421 2.91 -4.02 -2.29
CA SER A 421 1.71 -3.73 -3.09
C SER A 421 1.15 -2.36 -2.75
N GLU A 422 0.68 -1.62 -3.75
CA GLU A 422 -0.13 -0.42 -3.54
C GLU A 422 -1.53 -0.77 -3.00
N HIS A 423 -1.99 -1.98 -3.29
CA HIS A 423 -3.27 -2.50 -2.84
C HIS A 423 -3.20 -3.01 -1.40
N ARG A 424 -4.39 -3.15 -0.80
CA ARG A 424 -4.57 -3.69 0.56
C ARG A 424 -5.53 -4.86 0.55
N ARG A 425 -5.01 -6.08 0.38
CA ARG A 425 -5.81 -7.33 0.49
C ARG A 425 -5.53 -8.05 1.81
N GLY A 426 -4.26 -8.36 2.08
CA GLY A 426 -3.81 -9.00 3.31
C GLY A 426 -3.57 -8.02 4.46
N ALA A 427 -3.67 -8.54 5.69
CA ALA A 427 -3.36 -7.82 6.92
C ALA A 427 -2.63 -8.76 7.89
N ILE A 428 -1.53 -8.28 8.48
CA ILE A 428 -0.77 -9.06 9.46
C ILE A 428 -0.96 -8.51 10.87
N ALA A 429 -1.27 -9.37 11.84
CA ALA A 429 -1.26 -8.99 13.24
C ALA A 429 0.18 -8.86 13.74
N LEU A 430 0.49 -7.72 14.38
CA LEU A 430 1.75 -7.52 15.10
C LEU A 430 1.58 -7.96 16.54
N THR A 431 2.57 -8.69 17.06
CA THR A 431 2.67 -8.95 18.50
C THR A 431 3.08 -7.66 19.22
N GLU A 432 2.78 -7.58 20.53
CA GLU A 432 3.20 -6.45 21.35
C GLU A 432 4.71 -6.20 21.27
N GLU A 433 5.52 -7.25 21.38
CA GLU A 433 6.98 -7.16 21.32
C GLU A 433 7.47 -6.62 19.97
N LEU A 434 6.93 -7.13 18.85
CA LEU A 434 7.34 -6.66 17.52
C LEU A 434 6.87 -5.23 17.27
N PHE A 435 5.67 -4.87 17.73
CA PHE A 435 5.15 -3.51 17.64
C PHE A 435 6.03 -2.55 18.44
N ASN A 436 6.36 -2.86 19.69
CA ASN A 436 7.23 -2.02 20.51
C ASN A 436 8.65 -1.96 19.92
N ALA A 437 9.21 -3.05 19.41
CA ALA A 437 10.52 -3.04 18.77
C ALA A 437 10.59 -2.15 17.52
N MET A 438 9.47 -2.03 16.80
CA MET A 438 9.35 -1.14 15.64
C MET A 438 9.15 0.33 16.04
N PHE A 439 8.29 0.60 17.03
CA PHE A 439 7.79 1.96 17.33
C PHE A 439 8.37 2.60 18.60
N ASP A 440 9.10 1.86 19.44
CA ASP A 440 9.78 2.37 20.64
C ASP A 440 11.29 2.08 20.58
N PRO A 441 12.05 2.90 19.84
CA PRO A 441 13.50 2.72 19.73
C PRO A 441 14.25 3.08 21.02
N THR A 442 13.56 3.58 22.05
CA THR A 442 14.18 3.89 23.35
C THR A 442 14.26 2.66 24.24
N SER A 443 13.22 1.81 24.17
CA SER A 443 13.15 0.57 24.96
C SER A 443 13.72 -0.65 24.22
N TYR A 444 13.83 -0.61 22.89
CA TYR A 444 14.26 -1.73 22.06
C TYR A 444 15.43 -1.35 21.16
N SER A 445 16.46 -2.20 21.15
CA SER A 445 17.61 -2.02 20.28
C SER A 445 17.28 -2.39 18.83
N ARG A 446 18.18 -2.03 17.91
CA ARG A 446 18.09 -2.49 16.51
C ARG A 446 18.25 -4.00 16.39
N ASP A 447 19.10 -4.60 17.21
CA ASP A 447 19.35 -6.04 17.18
C ASP A 447 18.10 -6.83 17.65
N ASP A 448 17.37 -6.30 18.64
CA ASP A 448 16.10 -6.88 19.09
C ASP A 448 15.07 -6.91 17.96
N LEU A 449 14.91 -5.79 17.26
CA LEU A 449 14.03 -5.68 16.10
C LEU A 449 14.43 -6.65 14.98
N ASP A 450 15.71 -6.68 14.61
CA ASP A 450 16.22 -7.55 13.54
C ASP A 450 15.98 -9.03 13.88
N GLN A 451 16.17 -9.42 15.14
CA GLN A 451 15.92 -10.78 15.61
C GLN A 451 14.43 -11.14 15.60
N LEU A 452 13.54 -10.25 16.04
CA LEU A 452 12.10 -10.46 16.03
C LEU A 452 11.55 -10.55 14.60
N VAL A 453 11.99 -9.66 13.70
CA VAL A 453 11.64 -9.70 12.27
C VAL A 453 12.12 -11.00 11.64
N LYS A 454 13.38 -11.39 11.86
CA LYS A 454 13.93 -12.64 11.34
C LYS A 454 13.14 -13.85 11.84
N ASN A 455 12.78 -13.90 13.12
CA ASN A 455 11.97 -14.96 13.69
C ASN A 455 10.58 -15.02 13.04
N ARG A 456 9.92 -13.88 12.87
CA ARG A 456 8.60 -13.79 12.22
C ARG A 456 8.64 -14.22 10.75
N LEU A 457 9.73 -13.95 10.04
CA LEU A 457 9.91 -14.30 8.63
C LEU A 457 10.43 -15.72 8.39
N LYS A 458 11.10 -16.33 9.39
CA LYS A 458 11.79 -17.63 9.29
C LYS A 458 10.90 -18.70 8.66
N GLY A 459 9.66 -18.83 9.15
CA GLY A 459 8.71 -19.83 8.65
C GLY A 459 8.39 -19.67 7.17
N MET A 460 8.38 -18.45 6.65
CA MET A 460 8.03 -18.15 5.25
C MET A 460 9.23 -18.22 4.29
N GLN A 461 10.44 -17.98 4.80
CA GLN A 461 11.68 -17.93 4.01
C GLN A 461 12.42 -19.27 3.98
N GLN A 462 12.30 -20.10 5.02
CA GLN A 462 12.99 -21.38 5.12
C GLN A 462 12.05 -22.55 5.44
N PRO A 463 10.94 -22.74 4.67
CA PRO A 463 10.02 -23.87 4.86
C PRO A 463 10.67 -25.25 4.65
N TYR A 464 11.86 -25.27 4.06
CA TYR A 464 12.57 -26.47 3.66
C TYR A 464 13.57 -26.97 4.72
N ARG A 465 13.75 -26.26 5.85
CA ARG A 465 14.61 -26.73 6.94
C ARG A 465 13.85 -27.65 7.90
N LYS A 466 14.59 -28.61 8.46
CA LYS A 466 14.11 -29.61 9.43
C LYS A 466 13.46 -28.91 10.63
N GLN A 467 12.17 -29.14 10.89
CA GLN A 467 11.60 -28.88 12.22
C GLN A 467 12.34 -29.82 13.19
N SER A 468 13.13 -29.26 14.10
CA SER A 468 13.68 -30.07 15.19
C SER A 468 12.57 -30.31 16.22
N LYS A 469 12.59 -31.44 16.92
CA LYS A 469 11.63 -31.73 18.01
C LYS A 469 11.59 -30.65 19.12
N ALA A 470 12.55 -29.73 19.17
CA ALA A 470 12.54 -28.60 20.10
C ALA A 470 11.61 -27.47 19.66
N ASP A 471 11.38 -27.28 18.35
CA ASP A 471 10.50 -26.23 17.83
C ASP A 471 9.01 -26.57 18.06
N ASP A 472 8.67 -27.87 18.11
CA ASP A 472 7.32 -28.40 18.37
C ASP A 472 6.78 -28.10 19.79
N GLN A 473 7.67 -27.80 20.75
CA GLN A 473 7.27 -27.44 22.11
C GLN A 473 6.96 -25.94 22.26
N GLN A 474 7.50 -25.08 21.40
CA GLN A 474 7.21 -23.65 21.41
C GLN A 474 5.92 -23.31 20.63
N GLU A 475 5.61 -24.00 19.53
CA GLU A 475 4.36 -23.75 18.77
C GLU A 475 3.09 -24.22 19.50
N LYS A 476 3.19 -25.05 20.54
CA LYS A 476 2.04 -25.47 21.37
C LYS A 476 1.76 -24.55 22.57
N LEU A 477 2.57 -23.52 22.76
CA LEU A 477 2.47 -22.57 23.89
C LEU A 477 2.15 -21.14 23.46
N PHE A 478 1.83 -20.90 22.18
CA PHE A 478 1.37 -19.61 21.66
C PHE A 478 0.06 -19.75 20.90
#